data_AF-A0A7S3FU83-F1
#
_entry.id   AF-A0A7S3FU83-F1
#
_cell.length_a   1.000
_cell.length_b   1.000
_cell.length_c   1.000
_cell.angle_alpha   90.00
_cell.angle_beta   90.00
_cell.angle_gamma   90.00
#
_symmetry.space_group_name_H-M   'P 1'
#
loop_
_entity.id
_entity.type
_entity.pdbx_description
1 polymer ?
#
loop_
_entity_poly.entity_id
_entity_poly.type
_entity_poly.pdbx_seq_one_letter_code
_entity_poly.pdbx_strand_id
1 'polypeptide(L)'
;MGSDNKPTENARGQQLQRTSPSTSRGNETVVAATTRVIRTHPKKFATVLLWGLGIFCMLFAPAPVQITPEMQARYQEKMELVSDLSADFVRTTKELERFEAELSAAKSFGWWFRSADRKAVNEIKQRMAPVEGEYNTLESKRSNLESEARNELGLWSEAGIGEARDVFWTTYKRGRRSAQVGIVWDLVWEMFRADNYEDSVNFLFRIIWIVVSNFVLFMITSTIVFTFKVISVIRSFQPSLISGLFFYLVAVLAALSTVGAMIGLVVGAGVGSAVVIGKNARYLPQSNRRRYVRQQRQHQA
;
A
#
# COMPACT_ATOMS: atom_id res chain seq x y z
N MET A 1 -85.10 -8.50 -42.83
CA MET A 1 -84.99 -9.77 -43.57
C MET A 1 -83.51 -9.96 -43.91
N GLY A 2 -82.75 -10.95 -43.49
CA GLY A 2 -82.88 -12.19 -42.73
C GLY A 2 -81.46 -12.78 -42.76
N SER A 3 -80.79 -12.99 -41.63
CA SER A 3 -80.54 -14.31 -41.00
C SER A 3 -80.21 -15.42 -42.00
N ASP A 4 -78.95 -15.89 -41.99
CA ASP A 4 -78.56 -17.27 -41.60
C ASP A 4 -77.05 -17.48 -41.94
N ASN A 5 -76.14 -17.74 -40.98
CA ASN A 5 -75.85 -19.03 -40.31
C ASN A 5 -75.66 -20.16 -41.35
N LYS A 6 -74.61 -20.99 -41.40
CA LYS A 6 -73.57 -21.40 -40.43
C LYS A 6 -72.55 -22.31 -41.21
N PRO A 7 -71.72 -23.17 -40.58
CA PRO A 7 -70.26 -23.20 -40.71
C PRO A 7 -69.69 -24.36 -41.56
N THR A 8 -68.39 -24.34 -41.83
CA THR A 8 -67.61 -25.56 -42.07
C THR A 8 -66.42 -25.64 -41.13
N GLU A 9 -66.58 -26.56 -40.18
CA GLU A 9 -65.59 -27.08 -39.24
C GLU A 9 -64.91 -28.31 -39.87
N ASN A 10 -63.67 -28.57 -39.42
CA ASN A 10 -62.82 -29.73 -39.69
C ASN A 10 -61.93 -29.61 -40.96
N ALA A 11 -60.62 -29.82 -40.91
CA ALA A 11 -59.88 -30.69 -40.01
C ALA A 11 -58.38 -30.33 -39.97
N ARG A 12 -57.81 -30.52 -38.77
CA ARG A 12 -56.49 -31.11 -38.51
C ARG A 12 -55.24 -30.31 -38.88
N GLY A 13 -54.60 -29.84 -37.82
CA GLY A 13 -53.33 -30.43 -37.44
C GLY A 13 -52.10 -29.68 -37.91
N GLN A 14 -51.66 -28.71 -37.12
CA GLN A 14 -50.27 -28.64 -36.65
C GLN A 14 -50.18 -27.50 -35.63
N GLN A 15 -50.28 -27.88 -34.36
CA GLN A 15 -49.71 -27.10 -33.27
C GLN A 15 -48.21 -26.95 -33.57
N LEU A 16 -47.82 -25.81 -34.15
CA LEU A 16 -46.44 -25.33 -34.05
C LEU A 16 -46.23 -24.91 -32.60
N GLN A 17 -45.94 -25.93 -31.79
CA GLN A 17 -45.34 -25.84 -30.48
C GLN A 17 -43.98 -25.14 -30.68
N ARG A 18 -44.00 -23.80 -30.72
CA ARG A 18 -42.80 -22.98 -30.58
C ARG A 18 -42.31 -23.22 -29.17
N THR A 19 -41.44 -24.22 -29.04
CA THR A 19 -40.58 -24.45 -27.90
C THR A 19 -39.95 -23.12 -27.54
N SER A 20 -40.44 -22.51 -26.47
CA SER A 20 -39.68 -21.48 -25.77
C SER A 20 -38.35 -22.12 -25.42
N PRO A 21 -37.19 -21.56 -25.83
CA PRO A 21 -35.94 -22.00 -25.27
C PRO A 21 -36.01 -21.63 -23.80
N SER A 22 -36.35 -22.61 -22.97
CA SER A 22 -36.19 -22.56 -21.53
C SER A 22 -34.76 -22.10 -21.29
N THR A 23 -34.63 -20.85 -20.87
CA THR A 23 -33.36 -20.24 -20.51
C THR A 23 -32.95 -20.90 -19.20
N SER A 24 -32.42 -22.12 -19.29
CA SER A 24 -31.80 -22.85 -18.19
C SER A 24 -30.43 -22.23 -17.95
N ARG A 25 -30.45 -20.97 -17.51
CA ARG A 25 -29.30 -20.14 -17.21
C ARG A 25 -29.46 -19.67 -15.78
N GLY A 26 -29.39 -20.61 -14.83
CA GLY A 26 -29.69 -20.24 -13.46
C GLY A 26 -29.60 -21.33 -12.42
N ASN A 27 -28.72 -22.33 -12.59
CA ASN A 27 -28.32 -23.26 -11.52
C ASN A 27 -26.95 -23.88 -11.81
N GLU A 28 -26.00 -23.10 -12.36
CA GLU A 28 -24.59 -23.48 -12.20
C GLU A 28 -24.26 -23.29 -10.73
N THR A 29 -24.17 -24.40 -10.00
CA THR A 29 -23.65 -24.39 -8.63
C THR A 29 -22.30 -23.66 -8.66
N VAL A 30 -22.00 -22.85 -7.65
CA VAL A 30 -20.70 -22.16 -7.52
C VAL A 30 -19.55 -23.13 -7.75
N VAL A 31 -19.75 -24.39 -7.35
CA VAL A 31 -18.88 -25.54 -7.61
C VAL A 31 -18.67 -25.80 -9.11
N ALA A 32 -19.72 -25.94 -9.92
CA ALA A 32 -19.60 -26.18 -11.38
C ALA A 32 -18.91 -25.02 -12.12
N ALA A 33 -19.20 -23.78 -11.74
CA ALA A 33 -18.52 -22.60 -12.29
C ALA A 33 -17.04 -22.56 -11.89
N THR A 34 -16.72 -22.87 -10.63
CA THR A 34 -15.34 -22.92 -10.11
C THR A 34 -14.54 -24.03 -10.79
N THR A 35 -15.11 -25.24 -10.92
CA THR A 35 -14.45 -26.38 -11.58
C THR A 35 -14.19 -26.10 -13.07
N ARG A 36 -15.09 -25.39 -13.76
CA ARG A 36 -14.87 -24.99 -15.16
C ARG A 36 -13.73 -23.99 -15.28
N VAL A 37 -13.65 -22.98 -14.40
CA VAL A 37 -12.57 -21.98 -14.40
C VAL A 37 -11.22 -22.61 -14.07
N ILE A 38 -11.15 -23.52 -13.10
CA ILE A 38 -9.93 -24.28 -12.75
C ILE A 38 -9.43 -25.06 -13.97
N ARG A 39 -10.33 -25.73 -14.69
CA ARG A 39 -9.96 -26.59 -15.84
C ARG A 39 -9.59 -25.80 -17.09
N THR A 40 -10.20 -24.64 -17.33
CA THR A 40 -9.94 -23.80 -18.52
C THR A 40 -8.76 -22.84 -18.31
N HIS A 41 -8.53 -22.36 -17.09
CA HIS A 41 -7.47 -21.39 -16.79
C HIS A 41 -6.74 -21.71 -15.48
N PRO A 42 -6.03 -22.86 -15.40
CA PRO A 42 -5.36 -23.30 -14.17
C PRO A 42 -4.33 -22.27 -13.68
N LYS A 43 -3.62 -21.60 -14.60
CA LYS A 43 -2.63 -20.56 -14.27
C LYS A 43 -3.28 -19.34 -13.62
N LYS A 44 -4.42 -18.86 -14.14
CA LYS A 44 -5.11 -17.67 -13.60
C LYS A 44 -5.70 -17.98 -12.22
N PHE A 45 -6.28 -19.17 -12.06
CA PHE A 45 -6.79 -19.62 -10.77
C PHE A 45 -5.66 -19.72 -9.74
N ALA A 46 -4.53 -20.32 -10.10
CA ALA A 46 -3.35 -20.37 -9.23
C ALA A 46 -2.87 -18.98 -8.82
N THR A 47 -2.84 -18.00 -9.74
CA THR A 47 -2.49 -16.62 -9.41
C THR A 47 -3.46 -15.98 -8.43
N VAL A 48 -4.77 -16.12 -8.62
CA VAL A 48 -5.79 -15.57 -7.71
C VAL A 48 -5.72 -16.24 -6.33
N LEU A 49 -5.51 -17.55 -6.30
CA LEU A 49 -5.34 -18.30 -5.05
C LEU A 49 -4.08 -17.86 -4.32
N LEU A 50 -2.95 -17.73 -5.03
CA LEU A 50 -1.69 -17.24 -4.47
C LEU A 50 -1.80 -15.79 -3.96
N TRP A 51 -2.54 -14.95 -4.68
CA TRP A 51 -2.84 -13.58 -4.27
C TRP A 51 -3.70 -13.55 -3.00
N GLY A 52 -4.76 -14.35 -2.95
CA GLY A 52 -5.60 -14.50 -1.76
C GLY A 52 -4.83 -15.05 -0.56
N LEU A 53 -3.94 -16.02 -0.79
CA LEU A 53 -3.04 -16.56 0.22
C LEU A 53 -2.10 -15.47 0.76
N GLY A 54 -1.56 -14.61 -0.10
CA GLY A 54 -0.73 -13.49 0.33
C GLY A 54 -1.47 -12.53 1.27
N ILE A 55 -2.71 -12.17 0.93
CA ILE A 55 -3.56 -11.33 1.81
C ILE A 55 -3.84 -12.04 3.13
N PHE A 56 -4.17 -13.32 3.09
CA PHE A 56 -4.39 -14.13 4.29
C PHE A 56 -3.16 -14.18 5.20
N CYS A 57 -1.98 -14.44 4.63
CA CYS A 57 -0.71 -14.41 5.35
C CYS A 57 -0.44 -13.06 6.02
N MET A 58 -0.82 -11.97 5.36
CA MET A 58 -0.59 -10.63 5.89
C MET A 58 -1.52 -10.26 7.03
N LEU A 59 -2.80 -10.60 6.91
CA LEU A 59 -3.86 -10.09 7.79
C LEU A 59 -4.27 -11.08 8.89
N PHE A 60 -4.26 -12.38 8.59
CA PHE A 60 -4.96 -13.38 9.41
C PHE A 60 -4.11 -14.59 9.81
N ALA A 61 -2.99 -14.86 9.15
CA ALA A 61 -2.23 -16.06 9.45
C ALA A 61 -1.72 -16.07 10.91
N PRO A 62 -2.08 -17.08 11.72
CA PRO A 62 -1.48 -17.25 13.03
C PRO A 62 -0.02 -17.68 12.88
N ALA A 63 0.77 -17.42 13.92
CA ALA A 63 2.14 -17.89 13.96
C ALA A 63 2.19 -19.42 14.06
N PRO A 64 2.98 -20.11 13.20
CA PRO A 64 3.14 -21.55 13.30
C PRO A 64 3.78 -22.00 14.61
N VAL A 65 4.67 -21.18 15.18
CA VAL A 65 5.35 -21.46 16.44
C VAL A 65 4.79 -20.53 17.51
N GLN A 66 4.15 -21.12 18.53
CA GLN A 66 3.72 -20.35 19.69
C GLN A 66 4.87 -20.21 20.69
N ILE A 67 4.93 -19.05 21.32
CA ILE A 67 5.98 -18.74 22.30
C ILE A 67 5.64 -19.48 23.60
N THR A 68 6.48 -20.43 24.00
CA THR A 68 6.36 -21.11 25.29
C THR A 68 6.90 -20.21 26.41
N PRO A 69 6.40 -20.34 27.65
CA PRO A 69 6.90 -19.57 28.79
C PRO A 69 8.41 -19.72 29.01
N GLU A 70 8.98 -20.89 28.71
CA GLU A 70 10.42 -21.14 28.79
C GLU A 70 11.23 -20.33 27.77
N MET A 71 10.76 -20.24 26.51
CA MET A 71 11.39 -19.40 25.49
C MET A 71 11.32 -17.92 25.87
N GLN A 72 10.20 -17.50 26.46
CA GLN A 72 10.03 -16.13 26.95
C GLN A 72 10.97 -15.81 28.11
N ALA A 73 11.18 -16.73 29.04
CA ALA A 73 12.13 -16.54 30.15
C ALA A 73 13.57 -16.38 29.64
N ARG A 74 14.02 -17.24 28.71
CA ARG A 74 15.36 -17.13 28.09
C ARG A 74 15.53 -15.83 27.31
N TYR A 75 14.49 -15.40 26.60
CA TYR A 75 14.48 -14.12 25.91
C TYR A 75 14.65 -12.95 26.90
N GLN A 76 13.92 -12.97 28.01
CA GLN A 76 14.00 -11.93 29.04
C GLN A 76 15.38 -11.88 29.70
N GLU A 77 15.96 -13.03 30.05
CA GLU A 77 17.31 -13.14 30.60
C GLU A 77 18.36 -12.50 29.67
N LYS A 78 18.29 -12.80 28.36
CA LYS A 78 19.20 -12.18 27.38
C LYS A 78 18.93 -10.69 27.17
N MET A 79 17.68 -10.25 27.30
CA MET A 79 17.33 -8.84 27.17
C MET A 79 17.79 -8.01 28.39
N GLU A 80 17.95 -8.63 29.55
CA GLU A 80 18.55 -8.00 30.73
C GLU A 80 20.01 -7.59 30.46
N LEU A 81 20.78 -8.44 29.77
CA LEU A 81 22.15 -8.11 29.32
C LEU A 81 22.19 -6.91 28.36
N VAL A 82 21.14 -6.72 27.56
CA VAL A 82 20.99 -5.52 26.71
C VAL A 82 20.71 -4.29 27.56
N SER A 83 19.93 -4.43 28.63
CA SER A 83 19.64 -3.34 29.56
C SER A 83 20.89 -2.86 30.30
N ASP A 84 21.84 -3.73 30.59
CA ASP A 84 23.11 -3.35 31.23
C ASP A 84 23.94 -2.40 30.35
N LEU A 85 23.86 -2.53 29.02
CA LEU A 85 24.52 -1.64 28.07
C LEU A 85 23.83 -0.27 27.93
N SER A 86 22.62 -0.11 28.48
CA SER A 86 21.81 1.10 28.27
C SER A 86 22.46 2.36 28.84
N ALA A 87 23.16 2.27 29.98
CA ALA A 87 23.80 3.40 30.62
C ALA A 87 24.94 3.97 29.76
N ASP A 88 25.81 3.10 29.25
CA ASP A 88 26.90 3.49 28.34
C ASP A 88 26.33 4.03 27.02
N PHE A 89 25.28 3.39 26.48
CA PHE A 89 24.63 3.88 25.26
C PHE A 89 24.07 5.29 25.42
N VAL A 90 23.33 5.56 26.51
CA VAL A 90 22.78 6.89 26.81
C VAL A 90 23.89 7.93 26.97
N ARG A 91 25.01 7.57 27.63
CA ARG A 91 26.17 8.47 27.75
C ARG A 91 26.71 8.84 26.36
N THR A 92 27.03 7.85 25.54
CA THR A 92 27.65 8.06 24.22
C THR A 92 26.71 8.77 23.25
N THR A 93 25.41 8.45 23.26
CA THR A 93 24.40 9.19 22.46
C THR A 93 24.34 10.66 22.86
N LYS A 94 24.31 10.96 24.16
CA LYS A 94 24.29 12.34 24.65
C LYS A 94 25.56 13.11 24.27
N GLU A 95 26.71 12.45 24.27
CA GLU A 95 27.97 13.05 23.78
C GLU A 95 27.94 13.30 22.27
N LEU A 96 27.42 12.37 21.48
CA LEU A 96 27.21 12.57 20.04
C LEU A 96 26.25 13.73 19.76
N GLU A 97 25.12 13.82 20.46
CA GLU A 97 24.16 14.92 20.32
C GLU A 97 24.81 16.28 20.60
N ARG A 98 25.72 16.36 21.57
CA ARG A 98 26.50 17.59 21.83
C ARG A 98 27.40 17.94 20.65
N PHE A 99 28.13 16.97 20.09
CA PHE A 99 28.95 17.21 18.91
C PHE A 99 28.11 17.58 17.69
N GLU A 100 26.95 16.96 17.49
CA GLU A 100 26.03 17.31 16.41
C GLU A 100 25.49 18.74 16.56
N ALA A 101 25.17 19.17 17.78
CA ALA A 101 24.77 20.54 18.07
C ALA A 101 25.92 21.55 17.79
N GLU A 102 27.15 21.26 18.23
CA GLU A 102 28.34 22.06 17.90
C GLU A 102 28.57 22.15 16.39
N LEU A 103 28.43 21.03 15.69
CA LEU A 103 28.63 20.93 14.25
C LEU A 103 27.54 21.68 13.48
N SER A 104 26.29 21.62 13.94
CA SER A 104 25.17 22.41 13.42
C SER A 104 25.41 23.91 13.61
N ALA A 105 25.88 24.33 14.79
CA ALA A 105 26.22 25.73 15.06
C ALA A 105 27.39 26.24 14.20
N ALA A 106 28.38 25.39 13.91
CA ALA A 106 29.51 25.73 13.04
C ALA A 106 29.13 25.77 11.54
N LYS A 107 28.08 25.04 11.12
CA LYS A 107 27.58 25.01 9.73
C LYS A 107 26.70 26.22 9.41
N SER A 108 27.31 27.39 9.32
CA SER A 108 26.63 28.59 8.81
C SER A 108 26.41 28.54 7.28
N PHE A 109 25.49 29.34 6.73
CA PHE A 109 25.25 29.39 5.29
C PHE A 109 26.54 29.73 4.52
N GLY A 110 26.94 28.86 3.59
CA GLY A 110 28.19 29.01 2.83
C GLY A 110 29.46 28.62 3.61
N TRP A 111 29.36 27.89 4.73
CA TRP A 111 30.50 27.38 5.51
C TRP A 111 31.52 26.61 4.66
N TRP A 112 31.05 25.95 3.59
CA TRP A 112 31.93 25.23 2.68
C TRP A 112 32.78 26.15 1.81
N PHE A 113 32.45 27.44 1.64
CA PHE A 113 33.27 28.40 0.89
C PHE A 113 34.33 29.10 1.75
N ARG A 114 34.17 29.14 3.08
CA ARG A 114 35.07 29.85 4.00
C ARG A 114 36.08 28.89 4.61
N SER A 115 37.36 29.18 4.47
CA SER A 115 38.45 28.31 4.94
C SER A 115 38.47 28.15 6.47
N ALA A 116 38.15 29.21 7.22
CA ALA A 116 38.08 29.20 8.68
C ALA A 116 36.95 28.28 9.18
N ASP A 117 35.72 28.46 8.68
CA ASP A 117 34.55 27.65 9.06
C ASP A 117 34.74 26.17 8.68
N ARG A 118 35.33 25.89 7.50
CA ARG A 118 35.66 24.53 7.08
C ARG A 118 36.67 23.86 8.00
N LYS A 119 37.68 24.60 8.47
CA LYS A 119 38.67 24.10 9.44
C LYS A 119 38.00 23.77 10.78
N ALA A 120 37.14 24.67 11.28
CA ALA A 120 36.37 24.45 12.51
C ALA A 120 35.47 23.20 12.43
N VAL A 121 34.73 23.03 11.33
CA VAL A 121 33.90 21.83 11.11
C VAL A 121 34.74 20.55 11.05
N ASN A 122 35.90 20.58 10.39
CA ASN A 122 36.79 19.42 10.30
C ASN A 122 37.39 19.05 11.67
N GLU A 123 37.74 20.03 12.49
CA GLU A 123 38.25 19.81 13.85
C GLU A 123 37.17 19.19 14.75
N ILE A 124 35.93 19.68 14.69
CA ILE A 124 34.79 19.07 15.40
C ILE A 124 34.60 17.61 14.96
N LYS A 125 34.62 17.34 13.65
CA LYS A 125 34.50 15.97 13.12
C LYS A 125 35.63 15.05 13.60
N GLN A 126 36.87 15.53 13.67
CA GLN A 126 37.99 14.74 14.17
C GLN A 126 37.82 14.38 15.66
N ARG A 127 37.28 15.30 16.46
CA ARG A 127 36.96 15.05 17.88
C ARG A 127 35.75 14.13 18.06
N MET A 128 34.79 14.18 17.13
CA MET A 128 33.59 13.32 17.13
C MET A 128 33.89 11.88 16.71
N ALA A 129 34.85 11.67 15.80
CA ALA A 129 35.19 10.37 15.24
C ALA A 129 35.45 9.24 16.28
N PRO A 130 36.20 9.43 17.38
CA PRO A 130 36.36 8.39 18.39
C PRO A 130 35.05 8.04 19.11
N VAL A 131 34.20 9.03 19.39
CA VAL A 131 32.89 8.83 20.04
C VAL A 131 31.91 8.11 19.10
N GLU A 132 31.93 8.46 17.82
CA GLU A 132 31.19 7.75 16.78
C GLU A 132 31.68 6.30 16.64
N GLY A 133 32.99 6.07 16.75
CA GLY A 133 33.58 4.74 16.83
C GLY A 133 33.06 3.93 18.02
N GLU A 134 33.11 4.51 19.22
CA GLU A 134 32.58 3.89 20.45
C GLU A 134 31.09 3.56 20.31
N TYR A 135 30.29 4.52 19.83
CA TYR A 135 28.87 4.32 19.57
C TYR A 135 28.61 3.16 18.61
N ASN A 136 29.33 3.08 17.50
CA ASN A 136 29.17 2.00 16.53
C ASN A 136 29.54 0.63 17.13
N THR A 137 30.56 0.57 18.00
CA THR A 137 30.91 -0.67 18.70
C THR A 137 29.84 -1.09 19.70
N LEU A 138 29.28 -0.14 20.45
CA LEU A 138 28.19 -0.38 21.40
C LEU A 138 26.91 -0.82 20.67
N GLU A 139 26.57 -0.14 19.58
CA GLU A 139 25.42 -0.48 18.73
C GLU A 139 25.58 -1.88 18.13
N SER A 140 26.78 -2.25 17.67
CA SER A 140 27.02 -3.61 17.17
C SER A 140 26.89 -4.66 18.27
N LYS A 141 27.40 -4.39 19.48
CA LYS A 141 27.25 -5.31 20.63
C LYS A 141 25.79 -5.46 21.02
N ARG A 142 25.07 -4.35 21.14
CA ARG A 142 23.64 -4.31 21.41
C ARG A 142 22.86 -5.10 20.37
N SER A 143 23.10 -4.83 19.10
CA SER A 143 22.44 -5.50 17.97
C SER A 143 22.68 -7.01 18.00
N ASN A 144 23.92 -7.45 18.30
CA ASN A 144 24.23 -8.87 18.44
C ASN A 144 23.48 -9.53 19.61
N LEU A 145 23.45 -8.90 20.79
CA LEU A 145 22.73 -9.43 21.96
C LEU A 145 21.21 -9.46 21.74
N GLU A 146 20.64 -8.39 21.15
CA GLU A 146 19.23 -8.37 20.77
C GLU A 146 18.93 -9.47 19.75
N SER A 147 19.85 -9.72 18.82
CA SER A 147 19.72 -10.76 17.81
C SER A 147 19.76 -12.16 18.42
N GLU A 148 20.65 -12.41 19.37
CA GLU A 148 20.74 -13.66 20.14
C GLU A 148 19.51 -13.89 21.03
N ALA A 149 18.92 -12.82 21.58
CA ALA A 149 17.67 -12.89 22.31
C ALA A 149 16.51 -13.27 21.37
N ARG A 150 16.38 -12.58 20.23
CA ARG A 150 15.34 -12.84 19.23
C ARG A 150 15.44 -14.23 18.62
N ASN A 151 16.64 -14.78 18.47
CA ASN A 151 16.86 -16.13 17.95
C ASN A 151 16.16 -17.21 18.81
N GLU A 152 16.08 -17.01 20.14
CA GLU A 152 15.36 -17.96 21.03
C GLU A 152 13.87 -18.06 20.72
N LEU A 153 13.25 -16.98 20.24
CA LEU A 153 11.84 -16.97 19.84
C LEU A 153 11.68 -17.58 18.43
N GLY A 154 12.65 -17.34 17.56
CA GLY A 154 12.65 -17.80 16.17
C GLY A 154 11.79 -16.96 15.24
N LEU A 155 12.14 -16.98 13.95
CA LEU A 155 11.54 -16.12 12.92
C LEU A 155 10.04 -16.38 12.65
N TRP A 156 9.61 -17.63 12.77
CA TRP A 156 8.22 -18.05 12.53
C TRP A 156 7.33 -17.93 13.78
N SER A 157 7.86 -17.36 14.87
CA SER A 157 7.07 -17.05 16.05
C SER A 157 6.15 -15.87 15.83
N GLU A 158 5.24 -15.67 16.79
CA GLU A 158 4.37 -14.50 16.83
C GLU A 158 5.17 -13.18 16.84
N ALA A 159 6.32 -13.16 17.52
CA ALA A 159 7.20 -12.00 17.55
C ALA A 159 7.79 -11.69 16.16
N GLY A 160 8.33 -12.70 15.46
CA GLY A 160 8.95 -12.50 14.15
C GLY A 160 7.94 -12.12 13.05
N ILE A 161 6.78 -12.77 13.03
CA ILE A 161 5.70 -12.43 12.10
C ILE A 161 5.10 -11.05 12.44
N GLY A 162 4.93 -10.75 13.73
CA GLY A 162 4.47 -9.46 14.23
C GLY A 162 5.39 -8.33 13.79
N GLU A 163 6.71 -8.46 14.00
CA GLU A 163 7.69 -7.45 13.60
C GLU A 163 7.69 -7.22 12.08
N ALA A 164 7.61 -8.28 11.26
CA ALA A 164 7.51 -8.15 9.82
C ALA A 164 6.23 -7.42 9.38
N ARG A 165 5.08 -7.70 10.03
CA ARG A 165 3.82 -7.00 9.79
C ARG A 165 3.89 -5.54 10.21
N ASP A 166 4.49 -5.25 11.36
CA ASP A 166 4.65 -3.88 11.85
C ASP A 166 5.53 -3.05 10.93
N VAL A 167 6.62 -3.65 10.43
CA VAL A 167 7.48 -3.03 9.42
C VAL A 167 6.67 -2.71 8.16
N PHE A 168 5.84 -3.63 7.67
CA PHE A 168 4.97 -3.37 6.53
C PHE A 168 3.96 -2.25 6.80
N TRP A 169 3.25 -2.29 7.92
CA TRP A 169 2.23 -1.29 8.21
C TRP A 169 2.85 0.09 8.43
N THR A 170 4.05 0.14 8.99
CA THR A 170 4.81 1.38 9.16
C THR A 170 5.29 1.93 7.83
N THR A 171 5.82 1.10 6.92
CA THR A 171 6.19 1.56 5.57
C THR A 171 4.96 2.00 4.80
N TYR A 172 3.87 1.22 4.85
CA TYR A 172 2.60 1.57 4.22
C TYR A 172 2.05 2.91 4.71
N LYS A 173 1.98 3.13 6.03
CA LYS A 173 1.53 4.42 6.61
C LYS A 173 2.40 5.58 6.12
N ARG A 174 3.72 5.37 6.03
CA ARG A 174 4.65 6.37 5.47
C ARG A 174 4.37 6.63 3.99
N GLY A 175 4.18 5.59 3.18
CA GLY A 175 3.84 5.71 1.77
C GLY A 175 2.52 6.47 1.55
N ARG A 176 1.48 6.12 2.32
CA ARG A 176 0.19 6.83 2.30
C ARG A 176 0.34 8.31 2.67
N ARG A 177 1.11 8.63 3.72
CA ARG A 177 1.35 10.03 4.11
C ARG A 177 2.07 10.80 3.00
N SER A 178 3.08 10.20 2.38
CA SER A 178 3.78 10.81 1.24
C SER A 178 2.85 11.02 0.05
N ALA A 179 1.93 10.07 -0.24
CA ALA A 179 0.91 10.25 -1.26
C ALA A 179 0.00 11.44 -0.96
N GLN A 180 -0.45 11.60 0.29
CA GLN A 180 -1.28 12.74 0.68
C GLN A 180 -0.55 14.07 0.50
N VAL A 181 0.72 14.14 0.88
CA VAL A 181 1.55 15.35 0.67
C VAL A 181 1.72 15.63 -0.82
N GLY A 182 1.99 14.60 -1.64
CA GLY A 182 2.10 14.72 -3.10
C GLY A 182 0.80 15.24 -3.73
N ILE A 183 -0.35 14.69 -3.32
CA ILE A 183 -1.67 15.14 -3.77
C ILE A 183 -1.90 16.61 -3.44
N VAL A 184 -1.60 17.04 -2.22
CA VAL A 184 -1.76 18.45 -1.81
C VAL A 184 -0.89 19.34 -2.69
N TRP A 185 0.36 18.96 -2.92
CA TRP A 185 1.28 19.74 -3.74
C TRP A 185 0.81 19.84 -5.20
N ASP A 186 0.39 18.73 -5.78
CA ASP A 186 -0.11 18.69 -7.15
C ASP A 186 -1.42 19.48 -7.32
N LEU A 187 -2.33 19.43 -6.34
CA LEU A 187 -3.54 20.25 -6.36
C LEU A 187 -3.23 21.75 -6.30
N VAL A 188 -2.26 22.14 -5.46
CA VAL A 188 -1.83 23.54 -5.36
C VAL A 188 -1.29 24.02 -6.70
N TRP A 189 -0.43 23.24 -7.36
CA TRP A 189 0.07 23.58 -8.70
C TRP A 189 -1.00 23.59 -9.77
N GLU A 190 -1.97 22.68 -9.70
CA GLU A 190 -3.09 22.66 -10.64
C GLU A 190 -3.97 23.91 -10.49
N MET A 191 -4.21 24.37 -9.26
CA MET A 191 -4.93 25.61 -8.99
C MET A 191 -4.21 26.83 -9.58
N PHE A 192 -2.88 26.87 -9.51
CA PHE A 192 -2.08 27.94 -10.13
C PHE A 192 -2.04 27.87 -11.68
N ARG A 193 -2.35 26.71 -12.29
CA ARG A 193 -2.39 26.53 -13.74
C ARG A 193 -3.80 26.64 -14.34
N ALA A 194 -4.83 26.78 -13.51
CA ALA A 194 -6.22 26.79 -13.93
C ALA A 194 -6.63 28.14 -14.57
N ASP A 195 -6.07 28.46 -15.74
CA ASP A 195 -6.32 29.74 -16.43
C ASP A 195 -7.55 29.75 -17.34
N ASN A 196 -8.24 28.61 -17.58
CA ASN A 196 -9.40 28.57 -18.49
C ASN A 196 -10.50 27.61 -17.99
N TYR A 197 -11.55 28.18 -17.40
CA TYR A 197 -12.74 27.46 -16.94
C TYR A 197 -13.77 27.29 -18.06
N GLU A 198 -13.73 26.18 -18.80
CA GLU A 198 -14.90 25.74 -19.57
C GLU A 198 -15.27 24.26 -19.40
N ASP A 199 -14.47 23.45 -18.68
CA ASP A 199 -14.78 22.01 -18.52
C ASP A 199 -14.53 21.47 -17.10
N SER A 200 -15.50 21.74 -16.22
CA SER A 200 -15.53 21.27 -14.83
C SER A 200 -15.44 19.74 -14.69
N VAL A 201 -15.90 18.99 -15.69
CA VAL A 201 -15.82 17.53 -15.71
C VAL A 201 -14.37 17.09 -15.94
N ASN A 202 -13.69 17.68 -16.93
CA ASN A 202 -12.27 17.42 -17.18
C ASN A 202 -11.38 17.79 -15.99
N PHE A 203 -11.71 18.88 -15.28
CA PHE A 203 -11.02 19.24 -14.03
C PHE A 203 -11.16 18.15 -12.96
N LEU A 204 -12.37 17.61 -12.76
CA LEU A 204 -12.59 16.56 -11.79
C LEU A 204 -11.85 15.26 -12.16
N PHE A 205 -11.88 14.85 -13.43
CA PHE A 205 -11.13 13.69 -13.90
C PHE A 205 -9.63 13.84 -13.63
N ARG A 206 -9.10 15.05 -13.79
CA ARG A 206 -7.70 15.35 -13.50
C ARG A 206 -7.39 15.23 -12.02
N ILE A 207 -8.25 15.72 -11.13
CA ILE A 207 -8.11 15.52 -9.68
C ILE A 207 -8.10 14.03 -9.33
N ILE A 208 -9.06 13.27 -9.87
CA ILE A 208 -9.13 11.82 -9.64
C ILE A 208 -7.83 11.16 -10.11
N TRP A 209 -7.32 11.54 -11.29
CA TRP A 209 -6.06 11.03 -11.81
C TRP A 209 -4.86 11.37 -10.93
N ILE A 210 -4.74 12.62 -10.47
CA ILE A 210 -3.69 13.07 -9.54
C ILE A 210 -3.73 12.22 -8.26
N VAL A 211 -4.91 12.02 -7.68
CA VAL A 211 -5.09 11.22 -6.46
C VAL A 211 -4.67 9.77 -6.69
N VAL A 212 -5.18 9.14 -7.75
CA VAL A 212 -4.91 7.73 -8.05
C VAL A 212 -3.43 7.52 -8.38
N SER A 213 -2.84 8.34 -9.25
CA SER A 213 -1.44 8.18 -9.68
C SER A 213 -0.45 8.37 -8.53
N ASN A 214 -0.62 9.41 -7.71
CA ASN A 214 0.22 9.63 -6.52
C ASN A 214 0.11 8.44 -5.56
N PHE A 215 -1.12 8.00 -5.27
CA PHE A 215 -1.31 6.86 -4.37
C PHE A 215 -0.63 5.60 -4.91
N VAL A 216 -0.82 5.26 -6.18
CA VAL A 216 -0.17 4.11 -6.82
C VAL A 216 1.35 4.20 -6.73
N LEU A 217 1.92 5.36 -7.10
CA LEU A 217 3.37 5.56 -7.11
C LEU A 217 3.98 5.35 -5.71
N PHE A 218 3.45 6.03 -4.69
CA PHE A 218 3.99 5.92 -3.34
C PHE A 218 3.73 4.55 -2.70
N MET A 219 2.65 3.86 -3.08
CA MET A 219 2.38 2.50 -2.64
C MET A 219 3.39 1.50 -3.22
N ILE A 220 3.76 1.65 -4.49
CA ILE A 220 4.81 0.84 -5.12
C ILE A 220 6.15 1.12 -4.44
N THR A 221 6.52 2.39 -4.25
CA THR A 221 7.75 2.77 -3.55
C THR A 221 7.80 2.21 -2.13
N SER A 222 6.69 2.30 -1.38
CA SER A 222 6.58 1.72 -0.03
C SER A 222 6.80 0.21 -0.02
N THR A 223 6.29 -0.49 -1.05
CA THR A 223 6.47 -1.94 -1.19
C THR A 223 7.93 -2.29 -1.43
N ILE A 224 8.62 -1.54 -2.30
CA ILE A 224 10.06 -1.71 -2.53
C ILE A 224 10.85 -1.43 -1.25
N VAL A 225 10.52 -0.38 -0.49
CA VAL A 225 11.18 -0.12 0.80
C VAL A 225 10.94 -1.26 1.79
N PHE A 226 9.73 -1.83 1.81
CA PHE A 226 9.42 -2.98 2.65
C PHE A 226 10.29 -4.20 2.30
N THR A 227 10.52 -4.51 1.02
CA THR A 227 11.34 -5.68 0.64
C THR A 227 12.76 -5.57 1.20
N PHE A 228 13.36 -4.39 1.20
CA PHE A 228 14.67 -4.18 1.83
C PHE A 228 14.61 -4.24 3.35
N LYS A 229 13.58 -3.65 3.98
CA LYS A 229 13.47 -3.65 5.44
C LYS A 229 13.23 -5.04 6.02
N VAL A 230 12.46 -5.89 5.34
CA VAL A 230 12.18 -7.24 5.84
C VAL A 230 13.46 -8.09 5.88
N ILE A 231 14.44 -7.84 5.02
CA ILE A 231 15.77 -8.50 5.08
C ILE A 231 16.46 -8.17 6.40
N SER A 232 16.33 -6.93 6.88
CA SER A 232 16.87 -6.52 8.19
C SER A 232 16.20 -7.27 9.33
N VAL A 233 14.87 -7.43 9.29
CA VAL A 233 14.13 -8.22 10.27
C VAL A 233 14.57 -9.68 10.22
N ILE A 234 14.68 -10.28 9.03
CA ILE A 234 15.12 -11.67 8.91
C ILE A 234 16.52 -11.86 9.51
N ARG A 235 17.44 -10.92 9.27
CA ARG A 235 18.79 -10.96 9.85
C ARG A 235 18.78 -10.85 11.38
N SER A 236 17.86 -10.07 11.97
CA SER A 236 17.80 -9.92 13.43
C SER A 236 17.42 -11.21 14.16
N PHE A 237 16.74 -12.16 13.50
CA PHE A 237 16.38 -13.46 14.10
C PHE A 237 17.41 -14.57 13.83
N GLN A 238 18.50 -14.30 13.11
CA GLN A 238 19.53 -15.29 12.72
C GLN A 238 18.99 -16.67 12.27
N PRO A 239 17.99 -16.73 11.39
CA PRO A 239 17.43 -17.99 10.94
C PRO A 239 18.43 -18.77 10.08
N SER A 240 18.16 -20.06 9.88
CA SER A 240 18.82 -20.80 8.80
C SER A 240 18.53 -20.15 7.44
N LEU A 241 19.49 -20.23 6.51
CA LEU A 241 19.41 -19.57 5.20
C LEU A 241 18.14 -19.96 4.42
N ILE A 242 17.74 -21.22 4.51
CA ILE A 242 16.52 -21.77 3.87
C ILE A 242 15.26 -21.18 4.53
N SER A 243 15.21 -21.16 5.87
CA SER A 243 14.07 -20.63 6.61
C SER A 243 13.87 -19.14 6.35
N GLY A 244 14.96 -18.36 6.36
CA GLY A 244 14.93 -16.94 6.03
C GLY A 244 14.47 -16.67 4.59
N LEU A 245 14.90 -17.49 3.62
CA LEU A 245 14.47 -17.37 2.23
C LEU A 245 12.97 -17.63 2.07
N PHE A 246 12.44 -18.70 2.66
CA PHE A 246 11.00 -18.98 2.60
C PHE A 246 10.18 -17.88 3.26
N PHE A 247 10.61 -17.41 4.42
CA PHE A 247 9.95 -16.29 5.10
C PHE A 247 9.96 -15.03 4.23
N TYR A 248 11.08 -14.70 3.60
CA TYR A 248 11.20 -13.57 2.68
C TYR A 248 10.20 -13.68 1.51
N LEU A 249 10.13 -14.84 0.86
CA LEU A 249 9.22 -15.06 -0.27
C LEU A 249 7.75 -14.91 0.14
N VAL A 250 7.38 -15.48 1.28
CA VAL A 250 6.02 -15.37 1.83
C VAL A 250 5.71 -13.91 2.19
N ALA A 251 6.63 -13.20 2.85
CA ALA A 251 6.44 -11.81 3.24
C ALA A 251 6.30 -10.86 2.03
N VAL A 252 7.14 -11.03 1.01
CA VAL A 252 7.07 -10.23 -0.23
C VAL A 252 5.78 -10.53 -0.99
N LEU A 253 5.40 -11.80 -1.11
CA LEU A 253 4.13 -12.18 -1.74
C LEU A 253 2.93 -11.59 -0.99
N ALA A 254 2.95 -11.64 0.34
CA ALA A 254 1.91 -11.09 1.20
C ALA A 254 1.78 -9.57 1.04
N ALA A 255 2.90 -8.86 1.03
CA ALA A 255 2.94 -7.41 0.81
C ALA A 255 2.45 -7.03 -0.59
N LEU A 256 2.94 -7.66 -1.65
CA LEU A 256 2.51 -7.40 -3.03
C LEU A 256 1.01 -7.64 -3.21
N SER A 257 0.48 -8.71 -2.62
CA SER A 257 -0.94 -9.05 -2.72
C SER A 257 -1.81 -8.02 -2.01
N THR A 258 -1.42 -7.64 -0.78
CA THR A 258 -2.13 -6.64 0.03
C THR A 258 -2.11 -5.26 -0.61
N VAL A 259 -0.94 -4.82 -1.09
CA VAL A 259 -0.80 -3.53 -1.79
C VAL A 259 -1.55 -3.54 -3.11
N GLY A 260 -1.49 -4.64 -3.87
CA GLY A 260 -2.28 -4.82 -5.08
C GLY A 260 -3.78 -4.70 -4.82
N ALA A 261 -4.28 -5.29 -3.72
CA ALA A 261 -5.67 -5.15 -3.29
C ALA A 261 -6.02 -3.70 -2.97
N MET A 262 -5.17 -2.99 -2.22
CA MET A 262 -5.39 -1.59 -1.86
C MET A 262 -5.36 -0.65 -3.07
N ILE A 263 -4.42 -0.86 -3.99
CA ILE A 263 -4.37 -0.14 -5.26
C ILE A 263 -5.63 -0.41 -6.08
N GLY A 264 -6.05 -1.67 -6.18
CA GLY A 264 -7.29 -2.06 -6.85
C GLY A 264 -8.51 -1.34 -6.27
N LEU A 265 -8.58 -1.20 -4.94
CA LEU A 265 -9.64 -0.46 -4.27
C LEU A 265 -9.60 1.04 -4.60
N VAL A 266 -8.42 1.68 -4.59
CA VAL A 266 -8.29 3.11 -4.89
C VAL A 266 -8.60 3.41 -6.36
N VAL A 267 -8.07 2.61 -7.28
CA VAL A 267 -8.36 2.73 -8.72
C VAL A 267 -9.84 2.46 -8.97
N GLY A 268 -10.40 1.40 -8.37
CA GLY A 268 -11.81 1.06 -8.46
C GLY A 268 -12.72 2.17 -7.94
N ALA A 269 -12.36 2.79 -6.81
CA ALA A 269 -13.09 3.93 -6.27
C ALA A 269 -13.00 5.16 -7.19
N GLY A 270 -11.82 5.46 -7.74
CA GLY A 270 -11.62 6.56 -8.68
C GLY A 270 -12.43 6.40 -9.98
N VAL A 271 -12.31 5.23 -10.63
CA VAL A 271 -13.05 4.91 -11.86
C VAL A 271 -14.55 4.84 -11.60
N GLY A 272 -14.96 4.21 -10.49
CA GLY A 272 -16.37 4.14 -10.09
C GLY A 272 -16.99 5.52 -9.90
N SER A 273 -16.28 6.42 -9.21
CA SER A 273 -16.71 7.81 -9.01
C SER A 273 -16.85 8.55 -10.34
N ALA A 274 -15.86 8.42 -11.23
CA ALA A 274 -15.88 8.99 -12.57
C ALA A 274 -17.08 8.52 -13.41
N VAL A 275 -17.39 7.22 -13.40
CA VAL A 275 -18.51 6.65 -14.17
C VAL A 275 -19.85 7.15 -13.65
N VAL A 276 -20.03 7.22 -12.33
CA VAL A 276 -21.26 7.75 -11.72
C VAL A 276 -21.46 9.21 -12.10
N ILE A 277 -20.40 10.02 -12.04
CA ILE A 277 -20.48 11.45 -12.35
C ILE A 277 -20.71 11.66 -13.85
N GLY A 278 -20.06 10.91 -14.73
CA GLY A 278 -20.29 10.99 -16.18
C GLY A 278 -21.71 10.59 -16.58
N LYS A 279 -22.33 9.62 -15.90
CA LYS A 279 -23.74 9.27 -16.10
C LYS A 279 -24.67 10.38 -15.59
N ASN A 280 -24.38 10.94 -14.41
CA ASN A 280 -25.21 11.96 -13.78
C ASN A 280 -25.10 13.35 -14.46
N ALA A 281 -23.94 13.66 -15.05
CA ALA A 281 -23.71 14.90 -15.79
C ALA A 281 -24.63 15.06 -17.01
N ARG A 282 -25.13 13.94 -17.58
CA ARG A 282 -26.12 13.94 -18.67
C ARG A 282 -27.52 14.40 -18.24
N TYR A 283 -27.81 14.39 -16.94
CA TYR A 283 -29.09 14.82 -16.37
C TYR A 283 -29.04 16.24 -15.80
N LEU A 284 -27.89 16.91 -15.83
CA LEU A 284 -27.79 18.31 -15.43
C LEU A 284 -28.53 19.17 -16.46
N PRO A 285 -29.50 20.02 -16.04
CA PRO A 285 -30.29 20.79 -16.96
C PRO A 285 -29.40 21.81 -17.69
N GLN A 286 -29.27 21.65 -19.02
CA GLN A 286 -28.63 22.58 -19.95
C GLN A 286 -29.27 23.99 -19.97
N SER A 287 -30.26 24.26 -19.11
CA SER A 287 -31.10 25.46 -19.10
C SER A 287 -30.33 26.76 -18.83
N ASN A 288 -29.17 26.70 -18.17
CA ASN A 288 -28.37 27.90 -17.90
C ASN A 288 -27.47 28.31 -19.07
N ARG A 289 -27.03 27.38 -19.93
CA ARG A 289 -26.12 27.71 -21.05
C ARG A 289 -26.77 28.65 -22.06
N ARG A 290 -28.09 28.53 -22.27
CA ARG A 290 -28.85 29.43 -23.15
C ARG A 290 -29.11 30.81 -22.54
N ARG A 291 -29.10 30.95 -21.21
CA ARG A 291 -29.30 32.24 -20.52
C ARG A 291 -28.03 33.10 -20.57
N TYR A 292 -26.85 32.52 -20.35
CA TYR A 292 -25.58 33.24 -20.47
C TYR A 292 -25.33 33.78 -21.89
N VAL A 293 -25.60 32.96 -22.93
CA VAL A 293 -25.45 33.40 -24.34
C VAL A 293 -26.45 34.51 -24.69
N ARG A 294 -27.65 34.53 -24.10
CA ARG A 294 -28.63 35.60 -24.31
C ARG A 294 -28.23 36.90 -23.60
N GLN A 295 -27.72 36.84 -22.37
CA GLN A 295 -27.24 38.03 -21.65
C GLN A 295 -26.01 38.66 -22.33
N GLN A 296 -25.06 37.87 -22.84
CA GLN A 296 -23.93 38.42 -23.59
C GLN A 296 -24.36 39.13 -24.88
N ARG A 297 -25.36 38.62 -25.59
CA ARG A 297 -25.91 39.30 -26.77
C ARG A 297 -26.66 40.59 -26.44
N GLN A 298 -27.24 40.70 -25.23
CA GLN A 298 -27.90 41.93 -24.78
C GLN A 298 -26.93 43.00 -24.27
N HIS A 299 -25.70 42.63 -23.89
CA HIS A 299 -24.67 43.60 -23.49
C HIS A 299 -23.79 44.07 -24.67
N GLN A 300 -23.93 43.47 -25.85
CA GLN A 300 -23.20 43.83 -27.07
C GLN A 300 -24.06 44.57 -28.12
N ALA A 301 -25.34 44.83 -27.83
CA ALA A 301 -26.25 45.65 -28.64
C ALA A 301 -26.55 46.96 -27.89
#